data_AF-A0AAW2RW30-F1
#
_entry.id   AF-A0AAW2RW30-F1
#
_cell.length_a   1.000
_cell.length_b   1.000
_cell.length_c   1.000
_cell.angle_alpha   90.00
_cell.angle_beta   90.00
_cell.angle_gamma   90.00
#
_symmetry.space_group_name_H-M   'P 1'
#
loop_
_entity.id
_entity.type
_entity.pdbx_description
1 polymer ?
#
loop_
_entity_poly.entity_id
_entity_poly.type
_entity_poly.pdbx_seq_one_letter_code
_entity_poly.pdbx_strand_id
1 'polypeptide(L)'
;MSWWWAGAIGAAKKKFEEDEAPRKHESVALIVGVTGIVGNSLAEILPLADTPGGPWKVYGVARRPRPSWNDDNPINYIRCDVSDPDDAQAKLSTLTDITHVFYVTWTNRSTEAENCEANGKMLKNVLDAVIPNCPNLKHICLQTGRKHYIGPFEIFGKIETHDPPYTEDLPRLNYINFYYTLEDILFEEVKKKEGLTWSVHRPGNIFGFSPYSMMNLVGTLCVYAAICKHEGKVLRFPGCKAAWDGYSDCSDADLIAEHQIWAAVDPYAKNEAFNVSNGDVFKWKNFWKVLAEQFGVEYGGCEEGQTLTLQELMKDKGPVWDEIVRENGLTPTKLEDVGIWWFGDIILGNECPLDTMNKSKEHGFLGFRNSKNSFISWIDKIWAAVDSHAKNEAFNVNNGDVLKWKHLWKVLAQQFGVECGEYEEGQTITFEELMKDKGRVWDEMVRENGLMPTTLEHVDLLWFAAVILGNKCFLDTMNKIKEHEFLGFRNSKNSFIYRIKKVKAHKIVLQYDDMCCTG
;
A
#
# COMPACT_ATOMS: atom_id res chain seq x y z
N MET A 1 21.57 -12.49 -9.17
CA MET A 1 20.72 -12.60 -7.97
C MET A 1 19.31 -12.89 -8.45
N SER A 2 18.59 -13.85 -7.86
CA SER A 2 17.22 -14.17 -8.29
C SER A 2 16.31 -12.96 -8.05
N TRP A 3 15.31 -12.76 -8.93
CA TRP A 3 14.34 -11.66 -8.82
C TRP A 3 13.67 -11.63 -7.44
N TRP A 4 13.36 -12.82 -6.91
CA TRP A 4 12.81 -13.04 -5.56
C TRP A 4 13.66 -12.43 -4.44
N TRP A 5 14.97 -12.31 -4.64
CA TRP A 5 15.91 -11.76 -3.65
C TRP A 5 15.93 -10.22 -3.64
N ALA A 6 15.59 -9.59 -4.76
CA ALA A 6 15.59 -8.13 -4.88
C ALA A 6 14.28 -7.51 -4.37
N GLY A 7 13.17 -8.26 -4.41
CA GLY A 7 11.82 -7.77 -4.14
C GLY A 7 11.36 -6.74 -5.18
N ALA A 8 10.06 -6.65 -5.45
CA ALA A 8 9.49 -5.69 -6.39
C ALA A 8 9.85 -4.23 -6.01
N ILE A 9 9.94 -3.92 -4.71
CA ILE A 9 10.32 -2.58 -4.20
C ILE A 9 11.78 -2.24 -4.51
N GLY A 10 12.69 -3.22 -4.47
CA GLY A 10 14.09 -3.01 -4.82
C GLY A 10 14.31 -2.84 -6.33
N ALA A 11 13.48 -3.52 -7.13
CA ALA A 11 13.52 -3.45 -8.58
C ALA A 11 12.82 -2.20 -9.16
N ALA A 12 11.74 -1.74 -8.53
CA ALA A 12 11.02 -0.51 -8.90
C ALA A 12 11.88 0.78 -8.80
N LYS A 13 13.04 0.73 -8.14
CA LYS A 13 14.03 1.82 -8.14
C LYS A 13 14.84 1.94 -9.44
N LYS A 14 14.70 1.02 -10.41
CA LYS A 14 15.28 1.18 -11.75
C LYS A 14 14.23 1.79 -12.69
N LYS A 15 14.47 3.04 -13.06
CA LYS A 15 13.61 3.89 -13.88
C LYS A 15 13.31 3.30 -15.27
N PHE A 16 12.08 3.59 -15.68
CA PHE A 16 11.47 3.57 -17.00
C PHE A 16 12.42 3.92 -18.17
N GLU A 17 12.44 3.04 -19.17
CA GLU A 17 12.64 3.41 -20.57
C GLU A 17 11.29 3.19 -21.27
N GLU A 18 10.73 4.26 -21.84
CA GLU A 18 9.52 4.24 -22.67
C GLU A 18 9.85 3.93 -24.14
N ASP A 19 8.81 3.44 -24.83
CA ASP A 19 8.65 3.19 -26.27
C ASP A 19 9.18 1.87 -26.87
N GLU A 20 8.31 0.85 -26.88
CA GLU A 20 8.17 -0.06 -28.04
C GLU A 20 6.69 -0.51 -28.23
N ALA A 21 6.30 -0.68 -29.50
CA ALA A 21 4.98 -1.12 -30.00
C ALA A 21 4.46 -2.43 -29.35
N PRO A 22 3.16 -2.82 -29.48
CA PRO A 22 2.53 -3.75 -28.55
C PRO A 22 3.21 -5.12 -28.57
N ARG A 23 4.00 -5.39 -27.52
CA ARG A 23 4.60 -6.70 -27.29
C ARG A 23 3.45 -7.70 -27.09
N LYS A 24 3.46 -8.77 -27.87
CA LYS A 24 2.57 -9.92 -27.65
C LYS A 24 2.80 -10.38 -26.20
N HIS A 25 1.77 -10.27 -25.36
CA HIS A 25 1.87 -10.65 -23.95
C HIS A 25 2.29 -12.12 -23.83
N GLU A 26 3.27 -12.41 -22.97
CA GLU A 26 3.74 -13.78 -22.74
C GLU A 26 2.76 -14.54 -21.85
N SER A 27 2.21 -13.84 -20.86
CA SER A 27 1.23 -14.38 -19.91
C SER A 27 0.03 -13.45 -19.74
N VAL A 28 -1.12 -14.05 -19.46
CA VAL A 28 -2.40 -13.37 -19.20
C VAL A 28 -2.95 -13.85 -17.86
N ALA A 29 -3.08 -12.92 -16.91
CA ALA A 29 -3.55 -13.15 -15.55
C ALA A 29 -5.03 -12.80 -15.38
N LEU A 30 -5.77 -13.63 -14.64
CA LEU A 30 -7.07 -13.31 -14.07
C LEU A 30 -6.95 -13.21 -12.55
N ILE A 31 -7.05 -12.00 -12.00
CA ILE A 31 -7.08 -11.77 -10.55
C ILE A 31 -8.53 -11.75 -10.08
N VAL A 32 -8.95 -12.75 -9.31
CA VAL A 32 -10.29 -12.80 -8.72
C VAL A 32 -10.23 -12.21 -7.30
N GLY A 33 -10.78 -11.00 -7.14
CA GLY A 33 -10.62 -10.19 -5.94
C GLY A 33 -9.62 -9.06 -6.08
N VAL A 34 -9.56 -8.38 -7.24
CA VAL A 34 -8.51 -7.40 -7.58
C VAL A 34 -8.45 -6.18 -6.66
N THR A 35 -9.57 -5.78 -6.04
CA THR A 35 -9.61 -4.70 -5.05
C THR A 35 -9.35 -5.21 -3.62
N GLY A 36 -9.00 -6.48 -3.44
CA GLY A 36 -8.61 -7.06 -2.16
C GLY A 36 -7.17 -6.69 -1.77
N ILE A 37 -6.78 -7.02 -0.54
CA ILE A 37 -5.46 -6.64 0.01
C ILE A 37 -4.28 -7.24 -0.78
N VAL A 38 -4.39 -8.50 -1.23
CA VAL A 38 -3.38 -9.12 -2.12
C VAL A 38 -3.69 -8.87 -3.59
N GLY A 39 -4.96 -8.80 -3.97
CA GLY A 39 -5.35 -8.50 -5.35
C GLY A 39 -4.83 -7.16 -5.84
N ASN A 40 -4.77 -6.15 -4.98
CA ASN A 40 -4.20 -4.84 -5.31
C ASN A 40 -2.68 -4.93 -5.53
N SER A 41 -1.95 -5.66 -4.67
CA SER A 41 -0.51 -5.91 -4.87
C SER A 41 -0.23 -6.68 -6.17
N LEU A 42 -1.03 -7.71 -6.49
CA LEU A 42 -0.92 -8.42 -7.78
C LEU A 42 -1.17 -7.48 -8.97
N ALA A 43 -2.17 -6.59 -8.88
CA ALA A 43 -2.48 -5.63 -9.93
C ALA A 43 -1.37 -4.61 -10.17
N GLU A 44 -0.63 -4.23 -9.12
CA GLU A 44 0.55 -3.35 -9.20
C GLU A 44 1.78 -4.08 -9.76
N ILE A 45 2.03 -5.33 -9.30
CA ILE A 45 3.28 -6.05 -9.58
C ILE A 45 3.27 -6.76 -10.92
N LEU A 46 2.18 -7.45 -11.29
CA LEU A 46 2.12 -8.24 -12.54
C LEU A 46 2.51 -7.42 -13.79
N PRO A 47 2.04 -6.18 -13.98
CA PRO A 47 2.37 -5.39 -15.16
C PRO A 47 3.81 -4.84 -15.20
N LEU A 48 4.59 -4.93 -14.11
CA LEU A 48 5.96 -4.42 -14.10
C LEU A 48 6.84 -5.17 -15.12
N ALA A 49 7.75 -4.43 -15.76
CA ALA A 49 8.54 -4.92 -16.88
C ALA A 49 9.48 -6.09 -16.53
N ASP A 50 9.91 -6.18 -15.27
CA ASP A 50 10.83 -7.19 -14.77
C ASP A 50 10.13 -8.36 -14.07
N THR A 51 8.79 -8.35 -13.98
CA THR A 51 8.02 -9.40 -13.32
C THR A 51 8.13 -10.73 -14.09
N PRO A 52 8.52 -11.85 -13.43
CA PRO A 52 8.66 -13.15 -14.07
C PRO A 52 7.39 -13.61 -14.80
N GLY A 53 7.58 -14.19 -15.99
CA GLY A 53 6.48 -14.57 -16.89
C GLY A 53 5.85 -13.39 -17.66
N GLY A 54 6.36 -12.17 -17.47
CA GLY A 54 5.91 -10.97 -18.16
C GLY A 54 6.51 -10.82 -19.57
N PRO A 55 5.97 -9.90 -20.40
CA PRO A 55 4.97 -8.89 -20.04
C PRO A 55 3.58 -9.50 -19.83
N TRP A 56 2.95 -9.14 -18.70
CA TRP A 56 1.63 -9.64 -18.31
C TRP A 56 0.49 -8.76 -18.85
N LYS A 57 -0.53 -9.40 -19.43
CA LYS A 57 -1.87 -8.80 -19.53
C LYS A 57 -2.65 -9.17 -18.27
N VAL A 58 -3.36 -8.22 -17.67
CA VAL A 58 -4.09 -8.46 -16.42
C VAL A 58 -5.57 -8.16 -16.59
N TYR A 59 -6.42 -9.13 -16.26
CA TYR A 59 -7.83 -8.94 -15.97
C TYR A 59 -8.05 -8.93 -14.46
N GLY A 60 -8.75 -7.92 -13.96
CA GLY A 60 -9.06 -7.79 -12.54
C GLY A 60 -10.55 -7.88 -12.27
N VAL A 61 -10.98 -8.84 -11.45
CA VAL A 61 -12.39 -9.06 -11.13
C VAL A 61 -12.71 -8.59 -9.72
N ALA A 62 -13.78 -7.81 -9.58
CA ALA A 62 -14.45 -7.51 -8.31
C ALA A 62 -15.91 -7.06 -8.56
N ARG A 63 -16.75 -7.01 -7.52
CA ARG A 63 -18.19 -6.67 -7.66
C ARG A 63 -18.45 -5.17 -7.79
N ARG A 64 -17.74 -4.38 -6.98
CA ARG A 64 -17.90 -2.93 -6.88
C ARG A 64 -17.35 -2.25 -8.15
N PRO A 65 -17.75 -1.01 -8.45
CA PRO A 65 -17.02 -0.17 -9.41
C PRO A 65 -15.55 -0.07 -9.01
N ARG A 66 -14.67 0.13 -10.00
CA ARG A 66 -13.24 0.33 -9.75
C ARG A 66 -13.05 1.60 -8.90
N PRO A 67 -12.36 1.51 -7.75
CA PRO A 67 -12.11 2.67 -6.91
C PRO A 67 -10.88 3.45 -7.41
N SER A 68 -10.84 4.75 -7.14
CA SER A 68 -9.77 5.64 -7.59
C SER A 68 -8.38 5.23 -7.14
N TRP A 69 -8.24 4.72 -5.91
CA TRP A 69 -6.95 4.23 -5.38
C TRP A 69 -6.40 2.99 -6.10
N ASN A 70 -7.18 2.37 -6.99
CA ASN A 70 -6.75 1.25 -7.83
C ASN A 70 -6.51 1.67 -9.29
N ASP A 71 -6.86 2.90 -9.71
CA ASP A 71 -6.88 3.33 -11.12
C ASP A 71 -5.51 3.37 -11.79
N ASP A 72 -4.46 3.66 -11.01
CA ASP A 72 -3.07 3.76 -11.50
C ASP A 72 -2.54 2.44 -12.07
N ASN A 73 -3.20 1.31 -11.79
CA ASN A 73 -2.81 0.01 -12.30
C ASN A 73 -3.27 -0.19 -13.77
N PRO A 74 -2.39 -0.57 -14.71
CA PRO A 74 -2.78 -0.80 -16.11
C PRO A 74 -3.48 -2.17 -16.29
N ILE A 75 -4.67 -2.32 -15.71
CA ILE A 75 -5.47 -3.56 -15.72
C ILE A 75 -6.79 -3.41 -16.48
N ASN A 76 -7.29 -4.53 -17.00
CA ASN A 76 -8.63 -4.64 -17.57
C ASN A 76 -9.62 -5.00 -16.45
N TYR A 77 -10.29 -4.00 -15.89
CA TYR A 77 -11.20 -4.19 -14.76
C TYR A 77 -12.56 -4.74 -15.22
N ILE A 78 -13.02 -5.81 -14.58
CA ILE A 78 -14.27 -6.52 -14.89
C ILE A 78 -15.14 -6.56 -13.63
N ARG A 79 -16.30 -5.93 -13.71
CA ARG A 79 -17.30 -5.99 -12.65
C ARG A 79 -18.05 -7.30 -12.71
N CYS A 80 -17.80 -8.25 -11.82
CA CYS A 80 -18.46 -9.56 -11.80
C CYS A 80 -18.76 -10.02 -10.37
N ASP A 81 -19.95 -10.56 -10.14
CA ASP A 81 -20.25 -11.33 -8.95
C ASP A 81 -20.02 -12.82 -9.21
N VAL A 82 -18.90 -13.34 -8.71
CA VAL A 82 -18.54 -14.75 -8.90
C VAL A 82 -19.40 -15.72 -8.08
N SER A 83 -20.25 -15.23 -7.18
CA SER A 83 -21.24 -16.08 -6.49
C SER A 83 -22.48 -16.36 -7.35
N ASP A 84 -22.72 -15.53 -8.38
CA ASP A 84 -23.77 -15.73 -9.38
C ASP A 84 -23.18 -16.52 -10.57
N PRO A 85 -23.68 -17.75 -10.83
CA PRO A 85 -23.15 -18.58 -11.92
C PRO A 85 -23.41 -17.97 -13.30
N ASP A 86 -24.53 -17.27 -13.50
CA ASP A 86 -24.87 -16.67 -14.79
C ASP A 86 -23.97 -15.45 -15.06
N ASP A 87 -23.71 -14.64 -14.03
CA ASP A 87 -22.82 -13.48 -14.14
C ASP A 87 -21.36 -13.89 -14.38
N ALA A 88 -20.88 -14.89 -13.63
CA ALA A 88 -19.55 -15.48 -13.81
C ALA A 88 -19.39 -16.06 -15.22
N GLN A 89 -20.37 -16.84 -15.69
CA GLN A 89 -20.34 -17.42 -17.02
C GLN A 89 -20.33 -16.32 -18.09
N ALA A 90 -21.24 -15.34 -18.01
CA ALA A 90 -21.37 -14.29 -19.02
C ALA A 90 -20.10 -13.44 -19.16
N LYS A 91 -19.41 -13.15 -18.06
CA LYS A 91 -18.27 -12.23 -18.05
C LYS A 91 -16.93 -12.94 -18.24
N LEU A 92 -16.74 -14.11 -17.62
CA LEU A 92 -15.44 -14.78 -17.62
C LEU A 92 -15.23 -15.71 -18.82
N SER A 93 -16.29 -16.31 -19.37
CA SER A 93 -16.16 -17.22 -20.52
C SER A 93 -15.65 -16.53 -21.79
N THR A 94 -15.80 -15.21 -21.89
CA THR A 94 -15.34 -14.41 -23.04
C THR A 94 -13.82 -14.16 -23.03
N LEU A 95 -13.16 -14.38 -21.89
CA LEU A 95 -11.75 -14.08 -21.65
C LEU A 95 -10.85 -15.26 -22.05
N THR A 96 -10.91 -15.67 -23.32
CA THR A 96 -10.32 -16.93 -23.80
C THR A 96 -8.79 -16.98 -23.80
N ASP A 97 -8.12 -15.84 -23.59
CA ASP A 97 -6.67 -15.71 -23.60
C ASP A 97 -6.02 -15.93 -22.23
N ILE A 98 -6.79 -16.17 -21.16
CA ILE A 98 -6.25 -16.39 -19.81
C ILE A 98 -5.30 -17.59 -19.77
N THR A 99 -4.17 -17.38 -19.09
CA THR A 99 -3.14 -18.40 -18.86
C THR A 99 -2.97 -18.75 -17.38
N HIS A 100 -3.19 -17.80 -16.48
CA HIS A 100 -3.01 -17.98 -15.04
C HIS A 100 -4.18 -17.35 -14.28
N VAL A 101 -4.71 -18.07 -13.30
CA VAL A 101 -5.75 -17.56 -12.38
C VAL A 101 -5.14 -17.34 -11.01
N PHE A 102 -5.36 -16.16 -10.43
CA PHE A 102 -4.99 -15.81 -9.07
C PHE A 102 -6.27 -15.59 -8.24
N TYR A 103 -6.67 -16.61 -7.48
CA TYR A 103 -7.88 -16.57 -6.67
C TYR A 103 -7.58 -16.06 -5.26
N VAL A 104 -7.89 -14.77 -5.01
CA VAL A 104 -7.52 -14.03 -3.80
C VAL A 104 -8.74 -13.37 -3.13
N THR A 105 -9.90 -14.03 -3.22
CA THR A 105 -11.17 -13.57 -2.66
C THR A 105 -11.81 -14.62 -1.77
N TRP A 106 -12.74 -14.18 -0.93
CA TRP A 106 -13.61 -15.02 -0.12
C TRP A 106 -14.89 -14.25 0.23
N THR A 107 -15.87 -14.93 0.82
CA THR A 107 -17.03 -14.32 1.47
C THR A 107 -17.14 -14.81 2.90
N ASN A 108 -17.49 -13.89 3.81
CA ASN A 108 -17.75 -14.21 5.20
C ASN A 108 -19.21 -14.59 5.42
N ARG A 109 -19.46 -15.65 6.20
CA ARG A 109 -20.78 -16.14 6.61
C ARG A 109 -20.81 -16.38 8.11
N SER A 110 -22.00 -16.67 8.65
CA SER A 110 -22.20 -16.76 10.10
C SER A 110 -21.67 -18.05 10.71
N THR A 111 -21.61 -19.12 9.91
CA THR A 111 -21.09 -20.44 10.30
C THR A 111 -20.07 -20.96 9.29
N GLU A 112 -19.20 -21.86 9.72
CA GLU A 112 -18.23 -22.45 8.79
C GLU A 112 -18.88 -23.32 7.71
N ALA A 113 -20.02 -23.95 8.00
CA ALA A 113 -20.78 -24.71 6.99
C ALA A 113 -21.28 -23.81 5.85
N GLU A 114 -21.82 -22.63 6.19
CA GLU A 114 -22.20 -21.63 5.19
C GLU A 114 -20.98 -21.07 4.45
N ASN A 115 -19.83 -20.92 5.12
CA ASN A 115 -18.57 -20.54 4.46
C ASN A 115 -18.15 -21.59 3.44
N CYS A 116 -18.20 -22.89 3.77
CA CYS A 116 -17.88 -23.97 2.84
C CYS A 116 -18.77 -23.92 1.59
N GLU A 117 -20.08 -23.78 1.77
CA GLU A 117 -21.04 -23.71 0.67
C GLU A 117 -20.79 -22.46 -0.21
N ALA A 118 -20.74 -21.28 0.39
CA ALA A 118 -20.67 -20.03 -0.36
C ALA A 118 -19.31 -19.85 -1.07
N ASN A 119 -18.20 -20.13 -0.38
CA ASN A 119 -16.87 -20.01 -0.98
C ASN A 119 -16.61 -21.12 -2.01
N GLY A 120 -17.09 -22.35 -1.75
CA GLY A 120 -17.02 -23.44 -2.72
C GLY A 120 -17.74 -23.11 -4.03
N LYS A 121 -18.97 -22.58 -3.96
CA LYS A 121 -19.72 -22.11 -5.14
C LYS A 121 -18.97 -21.01 -5.90
N MET A 122 -18.41 -20.02 -5.21
CA MET A 122 -17.67 -18.93 -5.85
C MET A 122 -16.46 -19.44 -6.64
N LEU A 123 -15.63 -20.31 -6.05
CA LEU A 123 -14.48 -20.89 -6.76
C LEU A 123 -14.96 -21.73 -7.94
N LYS A 124 -15.96 -22.59 -7.71
CA LYS A 124 -16.49 -23.47 -8.75
C LYS A 124 -17.03 -22.71 -9.96
N ASN A 125 -17.79 -21.63 -9.75
CA ASN A 125 -18.30 -20.79 -10.84
C ASN A 125 -17.17 -20.18 -11.69
N VAL A 126 -16.08 -19.72 -11.06
CA VAL A 126 -14.90 -19.21 -11.78
C VAL A 126 -14.27 -20.32 -12.61
N LEU A 127 -14.03 -21.49 -12.02
CA LEU A 127 -13.33 -22.59 -12.69
C LEU A 127 -14.18 -23.18 -13.83
N ASP A 128 -15.48 -23.37 -13.63
CA ASP A 128 -16.41 -23.84 -14.66
C ASP A 128 -16.52 -22.85 -15.83
N ALA A 129 -16.38 -21.54 -15.60
CA ALA A 129 -16.38 -20.53 -16.66
C ALA A 129 -15.02 -20.43 -17.40
N VAL A 130 -13.89 -20.62 -16.69
CA VAL A 130 -12.54 -20.38 -17.25
C VAL A 130 -11.95 -21.62 -17.91
N ILE A 131 -11.95 -22.78 -17.24
CA ILE A 131 -11.27 -24.01 -17.70
C ILE A 131 -11.70 -24.44 -19.12
N PRO A 132 -13.00 -24.51 -19.46
CA PRO A 132 -13.42 -24.96 -20.79
C PRO A 132 -13.22 -23.90 -21.89
N ASN A 133 -13.14 -22.60 -21.53
CA ASN A 133 -13.07 -21.50 -22.50
C ASN A 133 -11.65 -20.96 -22.72
N CYS A 134 -10.68 -21.35 -21.88
CA CYS A 134 -9.30 -20.88 -21.95
C CYS A 134 -8.34 -22.01 -22.38
N PRO A 135 -8.12 -22.22 -23.69
CA PRO A 135 -7.28 -23.32 -24.18
C PRO A 135 -5.84 -23.24 -23.68
N ASN A 136 -5.34 -22.02 -23.43
CA ASN A 136 -3.96 -21.76 -22.97
C ASN A 136 -3.83 -21.64 -21.44
N LEU A 137 -4.86 -22.01 -20.66
CA LEU A 137 -4.79 -22.01 -19.21
C LEU A 137 -3.72 -23.01 -18.73
N LYS A 138 -2.77 -22.53 -17.93
CA LYS A 138 -1.59 -23.28 -17.44
C LYS A 138 -1.62 -23.53 -15.94
N HIS A 139 -2.09 -22.56 -15.16
CA HIS A 139 -1.92 -22.61 -13.70
C HIS A 139 -3.03 -21.88 -12.93
N ILE A 140 -3.37 -22.38 -11.75
CA ILE A 140 -4.32 -21.76 -10.82
C ILE A 140 -3.66 -21.62 -9.45
N CYS A 141 -3.45 -20.38 -9.00
CA CYS A 141 -3.06 -20.06 -7.63
C CYS A 141 -4.30 -19.86 -6.77
N LEU A 142 -4.39 -20.60 -5.67
CA LEU A 142 -5.45 -20.47 -4.67
C LEU A 142 -4.88 -19.91 -3.36
N GLN A 143 -5.36 -18.75 -2.93
CA GLN A 143 -5.03 -18.23 -1.61
C GLN A 143 -6.01 -18.74 -0.55
N THR A 144 -5.46 -19.34 0.50
CA THR A 144 -6.19 -19.73 1.72
C THR A 144 -5.62 -18.94 2.91
N GLY A 145 -5.00 -19.60 3.89
CA GLY A 145 -4.38 -18.95 5.03
C GLY A 145 -4.08 -19.90 6.18
N ARG A 146 -3.46 -19.35 7.24
CA ARG A 146 -3.06 -20.09 8.44
C ARG A 146 -4.22 -20.79 9.17
N LYS A 147 -5.48 -20.37 8.93
CA LYS A 147 -6.67 -21.11 9.41
C LYS A 147 -6.74 -22.57 8.94
N HIS A 148 -5.93 -22.97 7.96
CA HIS A 148 -5.74 -24.38 7.64
C HIS A 148 -5.26 -25.21 8.85
N TYR A 149 -4.42 -24.63 9.72
CA TYR A 149 -3.80 -25.35 10.84
C TYR A 149 -4.50 -25.13 12.18
N ILE A 150 -5.23 -24.00 12.32
CA ILE A 150 -5.88 -23.56 13.57
C ILE A 150 -7.41 -23.70 13.55
N GLY A 151 -7.99 -24.03 12.39
CA GLY A 151 -9.44 -24.13 12.22
C GLY A 151 -10.14 -22.77 12.00
N PRO A 152 -11.47 -22.79 11.80
CA PRO A 152 -12.28 -21.59 11.57
C PRO A 152 -12.41 -20.70 12.82
N PHE A 153 -12.80 -19.44 12.60
CA PHE A 153 -12.94 -18.46 13.69
C PHE A 153 -13.94 -18.90 14.77
N GLU A 154 -14.98 -19.65 14.43
CA GLU A 154 -16.02 -20.11 15.36
C GLU A 154 -15.50 -21.05 16.46
N ILE A 155 -14.41 -21.78 16.19
CA ILE A 155 -13.77 -22.73 17.12
C ILE A 155 -12.40 -22.28 17.60
N PHE A 156 -11.98 -21.05 17.30
CA PHE A 156 -10.65 -20.58 17.64
C PHE A 156 -10.43 -20.66 19.16
N GLY A 157 -9.37 -21.36 19.59
CA GLY A 157 -9.07 -21.65 21.00
C GLY A 157 -9.98 -22.66 21.70
N LYS A 158 -10.91 -23.32 20.98
CA LYS A 158 -11.86 -24.30 21.54
C LYS A 158 -11.55 -25.75 21.19
N ILE A 159 -10.62 -25.97 20.27
CA ILE A 159 -10.18 -27.29 19.84
C ILE A 159 -8.66 -27.41 19.97
N GLU A 160 -8.19 -28.66 20.11
CA GLU A 160 -6.78 -28.96 19.97
C GLU A 160 -6.37 -28.73 18.51
N THR A 161 -5.39 -27.86 18.32
CA THR A 161 -4.77 -27.58 17.03
C THR A 161 -3.40 -28.26 16.97
N HIS A 162 -2.77 -28.24 15.80
CA HIS A 162 -1.37 -28.64 15.70
C HIS A 162 -0.46 -27.76 16.56
N ASP A 163 0.73 -28.27 16.89
CA ASP A 163 1.78 -27.54 17.59
C ASP A 163 2.59 -26.71 16.58
N PRO A 164 2.75 -25.39 16.76
CA PRO A 164 3.58 -24.56 15.87
C PRO A 164 5.09 -24.83 16.06
N PRO A 165 5.95 -24.52 15.07
CA PRO A 165 5.63 -23.84 13.82
C PRO A 165 4.96 -24.76 12.79
N TYR A 166 3.90 -24.26 12.15
CA TYR A 166 3.11 -25.05 11.20
C TYR A 166 3.85 -25.35 9.90
N THR A 167 3.89 -26.63 9.54
CA THR A 167 4.41 -27.15 8.26
C THR A 167 3.26 -27.63 7.35
N GLU A 168 3.47 -27.59 6.05
CA GLU A 168 2.42 -27.85 5.06
C GLU A 168 2.03 -29.33 4.93
N ASP A 169 2.85 -30.24 5.46
CA ASP A 169 2.64 -31.69 5.52
C ASP A 169 1.80 -32.15 6.72
N LEU A 170 1.44 -31.24 7.63
CA LEU A 170 0.49 -31.52 8.71
C LEU A 170 -0.87 -31.93 8.13
N PRO A 171 -1.52 -32.96 8.71
CA PRO A 171 -2.83 -33.37 8.24
C PRO A 171 -3.87 -32.29 8.51
N ARG A 172 -4.94 -32.26 7.71
CA ARG A 172 -6.11 -31.42 8.00
C ARG A 172 -6.66 -31.75 9.40
N LEU A 173 -7.12 -30.73 10.11
CA LEU A 173 -7.86 -30.93 11.36
C LEU A 173 -9.15 -31.72 11.09
N ASN A 174 -9.61 -32.50 12.07
CA ASN A 174 -10.89 -33.19 12.01
C ASN A 174 -12.07 -32.25 12.30
N TYR A 175 -12.20 -31.20 11.49
CA TYR A 175 -13.26 -30.21 11.55
C TYR A 175 -13.52 -29.63 10.15
N ILE A 176 -14.72 -29.10 9.91
CA ILE A 176 -15.03 -28.45 8.64
C ILE A 176 -14.21 -27.16 8.46
N ASN A 177 -13.76 -26.89 7.25
CA ASN A 177 -13.05 -25.66 6.92
C ASN A 177 -13.26 -25.36 5.45
N PHE A 178 -13.66 -24.15 5.12
CA PHE A 178 -13.90 -23.79 3.72
C PHE A 178 -12.60 -23.86 2.90
N TYR A 179 -11.42 -23.70 3.52
CA TYR A 179 -10.14 -23.91 2.83
C TYR A 179 -9.99 -25.34 2.31
N TYR A 180 -10.43 -26.34 3.08
CA TYR A 180 -10.40 -27.73 2.64
C TYR A 180 -11.35 -27.96 1.46
N THR A 181 -12.54 -27.35 1.53
CA THR A 181 -13.52 -27.38 0.44
C THR A 181 -12.95 -26.76 -0.84
N LEU A 182 -12.25 -25.63 -0.74
CA LEU A 182 -11.62 -24.97 -1.90
C LEU A 182 -10.49 -25.80 -2.50
N GLU A 183 -9.63 -26.39 -1.66
CA GLU A 183 -8.57 -27.30 -2.09
C GLU A 183 -9.16 -28.52 -2.83
N ASP A 184 -10.18 -29.15 -2.28
CA ASP A 184 -10.80 -30.34 -2.88
C ASP A 184 -11.43 -30.02 -4.25
N ILE A 185 -12.16 -28.89 -4.35
CA ILE A 185 -12.68 -28.39 -5.63
C ILE A 185 -11.54 -28.13 -6.61
N LEU A 186 -10.48 -27.43 -6.19
CA LEU A 186 -9.34 -27.15 -7.05
C LEU A 186 -8.73 -28.45 -7.60
N PHE A 187 -8.49 -29.44 -6.75
CA PHE A 187 -7.88 -30.72 -7.14
C PHE A 187 -8.77 -31.55 -8.06
N GLU A 188 -10.09 -31.46 -7.94
CA GLU A 188 -11.04 -32.09 -8.86
C GLU A 188 -11.07 -31.38 -10.21
N GLU A 189 -11.13 -30.05 -10.20
CA GLU A 189 -11.28 -29.21 -11.40
C GLU A 189 -10.03 -29.23 -12.29
N VAL A 190 -8.82 -29.21 -11.71
CA VAL A 190 -7.58 -29.28 -12.51
C VAL A 190 -7.43 -30.57 -13.30
N LYS A 191 -8.03 -31.69 -12.84
CA LYS A 191 -8.01 -32.98 -13.55
C LYS A 191 -8.77 -32.93 -14.88
N LYS A 192 -9.66 -31.95 -15.08
CA LYS A 192 -10.44 -31.80 -16.31
C LYS A 192 -9.60 -31.29 -17.49
N LYS A 193 -8.39 -30.77 -17.25
CA LYS A 193 -7.50 -30.26 -18.28
C LYS A 193 -6.08 -30.80 -18.09
N GLU A 194 -5.63 -31.63 -19.02
CA GLU A 194 -4.26 -32.16 -19.00
C GLU A 194 -3.23 -31.02 -18.98
N GLY A 195 -2.22 -31.15 -18.12
CA GLY A 195 -1.15 -30.16 -17.95
C GLY A 195 -1.52 -28.92 -17.12
N LEU A 196 -2.78 -28.77 -16.68
CA LEU A 196 -3.18 -27.71 -15.77
C LEU A 196 -2.61 -27.98 -14.37
N THR A 197 -1.84 -27.04 -13.85
CA THR A 197 -1.19 -27.13 -12.54
C THR A 197 -1.83 -26.20 -11.53
N TRP A 198 -1.54 -26.39 -10.25
CA TRP A 198 -2.06 -25.55 -9.18
C TRP A 198 -1.00 -25.22 -8.13
N SER A 199 -1.28 -24.22 -7.30
CA SER A 199 -0.56 -23.94 -6.06
C SER A 199 -1.50 -23.39 -5.00
N VAL A 200 -1.25 -23.73 -3.73
CA VAL A 200 -2.02 -23.19 -2.59
C VAL A 200 -1.12 -22.33 -1.72
N HIS A 201 -1.56 -21.12 -1.39
CA HIS A 201 -0.78 -20.15 -0.62
C HIS A 201 -1.46 -19.85 0.71
N ARG A 202 -0.75 -20.09 1.82
CA ARG A 202 -1.26 -20.00 3.19
C ARG A 202 -0.59 -18.86 3.96
N PRO A 203 -0.99 -17.59 3.74
CA PRO A 203 -0.50 -16.46 4.54
C PRO A 203 -0.99 -16.51 5.99
N GLY A 204 -0.23 -15.90 6.88
CA GLY A 204 -0.67 -15.47 8.21
C GLY A 204 -1.45 -14.16 8.15
N ASN A 205 -1.23 -13.29 9.13
CA ASN A 205 -1.85 -11.97 9.17
C ASN A 205 -1.27 -11.06 8.09
N ILE A 206 -2.11 -10.58 7.17
CA ILE A 206 -1.63 -9.82 6.01
C ILE A 206 -1.37 -8.35 6.37
N PHE A 207 -0.18 -7.87 6.08
CA PHE A 207 0.15 -6.44 6.07
C PHE A 207 0.07 -5.95 4.62
N GLY A 208 -0.78 -4.95 4.37
CA GLY A 208 -1.11 -4.55 3.01
C GLY A 208 -1.99 -3.33 2.94
N PHE A 209 -2.32 -2.92 1.71
CA PHE A 209 -3.20 -1.80 1.43
C PHE A 209 -4.43 -2.25 0.63
N SER A 210 -5.61 -2.11 1.25
CA SER A 210 -6.90 -2.09 0.57
C SER A 210 -7.97 -1.60 1.54
N PRO A 211 -8.58 -0.43 1.29
CA PRO A 211 -9.76 0.04 2.02
C PRO A 211 -11.01 -0.83 1.84
N TYR A 212 -11.00 -1.77 0.88
CA TYR A 212 -12.13 -2.66 0.59
C TYR A 212 -11.97 -4.07 1.19
N SER A 213 -10.82 -4.35 1.82
CA SER A 213 -10.52 -5.64 2.43
C SER A 213 -11.37 -5.89 3.67
N MET A 214 -11.94 -7.09 3.78
CA MET A 214 -12.70 -7.52 4.97
C MET A 214 -11.80 -7.88 6.16
N MET A 215 -10.48 -7.96 5.97
CA MET A 215 -9.49 -8.27 7.00
C MET A 215 -8.22 -7.44 6.73
N ASN A 216 -8.17 -6.22 7.24
CA ASN A 216 -7.03 -5.32 7.08
C ASN A 216 -6.57 -4.79 8.43
N LEU A 217 -5.54 -5.42 9.00
CA LEU A 217 -5.04 -5.06 10.32
C LEU A 217 -4.34 -3.70 10.31
N VAL A 218 -3.45 -3.45 9.34
CA VAL A 218 -2.70 -2.19 9.27
C VAL A 218 -3.65 -1.00 9.10
N GLY A 219 -4.62 -1.10 8.19
CA GLY A 219 -5.68 -0.10 7.99
C GLY A 219 -6.46 0.17 9.27
N THR A 220 -6.94 -0.89 9.92
CA THR A 220 -7.70 -0.78 11.18
C THR A 220 -6.89 -0.08 12.27
N LEU A 221 -5.62 -0.43 12.44
CA LEU A 221 -4.74 0.19 13.43
C LEU A 221 -4.41 1.66 13.09
N CYS A 222 -4.28 2.00 11.82
CA CYS A 222 -4.10 3.39 11.37
C CYS A 222 -5.30 4.25 11.72
N VAL A 223 -6.53 3.75 11.49
CA VAL A 223 -7.77 4.45 11.84
C VAL A 223 -7.87 4.64 13.36
N TYR A 224 -7.58 3.59 14.14
CA TYR A 224 -7.54 3.69 15.61
C TYR A 224 -6.53 4.76 16.08
N ALA A 225 -5.31 4.74 15.54
CA ALA A 225 -4.28 5.71 15.89
C ALA A 225 -4.65 7.14 15.49
N ALA A 226 -5.28 7.32 14.33
CA ALA A 226 -5.79 8.63 13.87
C ALA A 226 -6.88 9.17 14.81
N ILE A 227 -7.81 8.33 15.26
CA ILE A 227 -8.84 8.71 16.24
C ILE A 227 -8.20 9.08 17.58
N CYS A 228 -7.25 8.28 18.09
CA CYS A 228 -6.51 8.62 19.31
C CYS A 228 -5.79 9.98 19.17
N LYS A 229 -5.17 10.22 18.02
CA LYS A 229 -4.48 11.48 17.74
C LYS A 229 -5.44 12.67 17.74
N HIS A 230 -6.59 12.54 17.07
CA HIS A 230 -7.60 13.58 16.99
C HIS A 230 -8.21 13.91 18.36
N GLU A 231 -8.48 12.89 19.17
CA GLU A 231 -9.05 13.06 20.52
C GLU A 231 -8.01 13.41 21.60
N GLY A 232 -6.72 13.50 21.26
CA GLY A 232 -5.64 13.74 22.23
C GLY A 232 -5.48 12.61 23.26
N LYS A 233 -5.82 11.37 22.88
CA LYS A 233 -5.75 10.18 23.75
C LYS A 233 -4.49 9.37 23.52
N VAL A 234 -4.11 8.61 24.54
CA VAL A 234 -3.04 7.61 24.49
C VAL A 234 -3.46 6.45 23.57
N LEU A 235 -2.50 5.92 22.80
CA LEU A 235 -2.67 4.70 22.01
C LEU A 235 -2.58 3.47 22.90
N ARG A 236 -3.67 3.13 23.60
CA ARG A 236 -3.74 1.98 24.49
C ARG A 236 -3.74 0.69 23.69
N PHE A 237 -3.02 -0.34 24.14
CA PHE A 237 -3.02 -1.64 23.44
C PHE A 237 -4.30 -2.44 23.75
N PRO A 238 -5.17 -2.73 22.76
CA PRO A 238 -6.44 -3.41 22.96
C PRO A 238 -6.28 -4.91 22.72
N GLY A 239 -5.45 -5.57 23.54
CA GLY A 239 -5.09 -6.96 23.34
C GLY A 239 -4.60 -7.66 24.60
N CYS A 240 -4.21 -8.93 24.45
CA CYS A 240 -3.76 -9.76 25.55
C CYS A 240 -2.23 -9.72 25.73
N LYS A 241 -1.77 -10.14 26.91
CA LYS A 241 -0.33 -10.19 27.23
C LYS A 241 0.46 -11.12 26.32
N ALA A 242 -0.15 -12.21 25.85
CA ALA A 242 0.48 -13.16 24.94
C ALA A 242 0.78 -12.51 23.58
N ALA A 243 -0.15 -11.76 23.00
CA ALA A 243 0.12 -10.97 21.79
C ALA A 243 1.18 -9.87 22.04
N TRP A 244 1.13 -9.23 23.20
CA TRP A 244 2.01 -8.11 23.53
C TRP A 244 3.49 -8.50 23.66
N ASP A 245 3.78 -9.49 24.51
CA ASP A 245 5.14 -9.91 24.87
C ASP A 245 5.61 -11.15 24.09
N GLY A 246 4.69 -11.91 23.49
CA GLY A 246 4.98 -13.09 22.66
C GLY A 246 5.51 -12.73 21.28
N TYR A 247 6.01 -13.75 20.56
CA TYR A 247 6.41 -13.58 19.18
C TYR A 247 5.19 -13.61 18.26
N SER A 248 5.24 -12.81 17.21
CA SER A 248 4.27 -12.79 16.12
C SER A 248 5.03 -12.70 14.81
N ASP A 249 4.39 -13.15 13.74
CA ASP A 249 4.83 -12.94 12.37
C ASP A 249 3.67 -12.34 11.56
N CYS A 250 3.98 -11.95 10.32
CA CYS A 250 3.00 -11.47 9.38
C CYS A 250 3.41 -11.80 7.95
N SER A 251 2.49 -11.54 7.03
CA SER A 251 2.65 -11.81 5.60
C SER A 251 2.43 -10.51 4.83
N ASP A 252 3.48 -9.96 4.26
CA ASP A 252 3.40 -8.76 3.44
C ASP A 252 2.65 -9.04 2.13
N ALA A 253 1.71 -8.17 1.75
CA ALA A 253 0.85 -8.37 0.59
C ALA A 253 1.63 -8.43 -0.74
N ASP A 254 2.73 -7.67 -0.87
CA ASP A 254 3.59 -7.74 -2.04
C ASP A 254 4.40 -9.03 -2.04
N LEU A 255 4.89 -9.48 -0.87
CA LEU A 255 5.57 -10.77 -0.76
C LEU A 255 4.63 -11.94 -1.11
N ILE A 256 3.36 -11.87 -0.72
CA ILE A 256 2.35 -12.88 -1.12
C ILE A 256 2.15 -12.86 -2.63
N ALA A 257 2.04 -11.67 -3.24
CA ALA A 257 1.91 -11.54 -4.68
C ALA A 257 3.15 -12.12 -5.42
N GLU A 258 4.36 -11.80 -4.97
CA GLU A 258 5.61 -12.37 -5.47
C GLU A 258 5.63 -13.90 -5.35
N HIS A 259 5.15 -14.44 -4.23
CA HIS A 259 5.08 -15.88 -3.98
C HIS A 259 4.08 -16.60 -4.90
N GLN A 260 2.93 -15.97 -5.18
CA GLN A 260 1.98 -16.49 -6.16
C GLN A 260 2.55 -16.45 -7.58
N ILE A 261 3.20 -15.35 -7.96
CA ILE A 261 3.87 -15.23 -9.27
C ILE A 261 4.98 -16.28 -9.42
N TRP A 262 5.77 -16.50 -8.37
CA TRP A 262 6.78 -17.57 -8.33
C TRP A 262 6.17 -18.92 -8.62
N ALA A 263 5.13 -19.33 -7.88
CA ALA A 263 4.50 -20.63 -8.08
C ALA A 263 3.84 -20.75 -9.47
N ALA A 264 3.34 -19.63 -10.01
CA ALA A 264 2.76 -19.56 -11.35
C ALA A 264 3.78 -19.83 -12.46
N VAL A 265 5.06 -19.51 -12.29
CA VAL A 265 6.08 -19.65 -13.36
C VAL A 265 7.13 -20.73 -13.09
N ASP A 266 7.39 -21.09 -11.84
CA ASP A 266 8.44 -22.03 -11.47
C ASP A 266 7.96 -23.50 -11.59
N PRO A 267 8.66 -24.38 -12.32
CA PRO A 267 8.29 -25.78 -12.45
C PRO A 267 8.40 -26.57 -11.14
N TYR A 268 9.25 -26.18 -10.19
CA TYR A 268 9.42 -26.86 -8.91
C TYR A 268 8.33 -26.50 -7.89
N ALA A 269 7.54 -25.46 -8.15
CA ALA A 269 6.47 -25.01 -7.27
C ALA A 269 5.08 -25.58 -7.67
N LYS A 270 5.03 -26.46 -8.68
CA LYS A 270 3.76 -26.97 -9.23
C LYS A 270 3.15 -28.04 -8.34
N ASN A 271 1.83 -27.94 -8.16
CA ASN A 271 0.97 -28.89 -7.44
C ASN A 271 1.35 -29.01 -5.96
N GLU A 272 1.70 -27.89 -5.35
CA GLU A 272 2.17 -27.82 -3.97
C GLU A 272 1.41 -26.74 -3.18
N ALA A 273 1.24 -27.00 -1.89
CA ALA A 273 0.81 -26.01 -0.92
C ALA A 273 2.02 -25.43 -0.18
N PHE A 274 2.03 -24.11 0.02
CA PHE A 274 3.12 -23.37 0.65
C PHE A 274 2.60 -22.35 1.66
N ASN A 275 3.26 -22.27 2.81
CA ASN A 275 3.18 -21.14 3.71
C ASN A 275 3.80 -19.90 3.06
N VAL A 276 3.37 -18.71 3.51
CA VAL A 276 3.96 -17.44 3.07
C VAL A 276 3.94 -16.41 4.20
N SER A 277 5.04 -16.33 4.93
CA SER A 277 5.30 -15.31 5.94
C SER A 277 6.60 -14.57 5.64
N ASN A 278 6.83 -13.45 6.32
CA ASN A 278 7.92 -12.52 6.00
C ASN A 278 9.33 -13.09 6.21
N GLY A 279 9.47 -14.19 6.95
CA GLY A 279 10.77 -14.80 7.27
C GLY A 279 11.44 -14.22 8.51
N ASP A 280 10.78 -13.34 9.25
CA ASP A 280 11.18 -12.82 10.56
C ASP A 280 10.03 -12.88 11.58
N VAL A 281 10.32 -12.56 12.84
CA VAL A 281 9.34 -12.44 13.92
C VAL A 281 9.46 -11.09 14.61
N PHE A 282 8.35 -10.61 15.18
CA PHE A 282 8.27 -9.37 15.94
C PHE A 282 7.48 -9.55 17.23
N LYS A 283 7.38 -8.47 18.02
CA LYS A 283 6.48 -8.37 19.18
C LYS A 283 5.61 -7.15 19.02
N TRP A 284 4.33 -7.25 19.35
CA TRP A 284 3.42 -6.09 19.27
C TRP A 284 3.90 -4.94 20.14
N LYS A 285 4.53 -5.21 21.29
CA LYS A 285 5.20 -4.20 22.12
C LYS A 285 6.14 -3.27 21.36
N ASN A 286 6.84 -3.77 20.35
CA ASN A 286 7.75 -2.97 19.54
C ASN A 286 7.02 -2.26 18.40
N PHE A 287 6.10 -2.94 17.71
CA PHE A 287 5.36 -2.35 16.58
C PHE A 287 4.36 -1.30 17.06
N TRP A 288 3.87 -1.40 18.29
CA TRP A 288 3.01 -0.40 18.89
C TRP A 288 3.73 0.93 19.14
N LYS A 289 5.04 0.88 19.47
CA LYS A 289 5.88 2.09 19.52
C LYS A 289 6.02 2.71 18.14
N VAL A 290 6.26 1.89 17.12
CA VAL A 290 6.34 2.35 15.73
C VAL A 290 5.04 3.04 15.32
N LEU A 291 3.88 2.43 15.61
CA LEU A 291 2.59 3.03 15.29
C LEU A 291 2.37 4.37 16.00
N ALA A 292 2.69 4.45 17.30
CA ALA A 292 2.61 5.69 18.07
C ALA A 292 3.53 6.79 17.51
N GLU A 293 4.76 6.44 17.13
CA GLU A 293 5.73 7.34 16.51
C GLU A 293 5.25 7.86 15.14
N GLN A 294 4.73 6.97 14.29
CA GLN A 294 4.20 7.32 12.97
C GLN A 294 3.07 8.35 13.08
N PHE A 295 2.11 8.14 13.97
CA PHE A 295 0.97 9.08 14.14
C PHE A 295 1.25 10.24 15.11
N GLY A 296 2.42 10.27 15.73
CA GLY A 296 2.80 11.28 16.73
C GLY A 296 1.82 11.32 17.92
N VAL A 297 1.42 10.16 18.42
CA VAL A 297 0.49 9.99 19.54
C VAL A 297 1.21 9.38 20.74
N GLU A 298 0.74 9.64 21.95
CA GLU A 298 1.34 9.06 23.15
C GLU A 298 1.24 7.53 23.13
N TYR A 299 2.37 6.87 23.33
CA TYR A 299 2.45 5.41 23.37
C TYR A 299 1.79 4.86 24.65
N GLY A 300 0.73 4.05 24.49
CA GLY A 300 0.15 3.24 25.56
C GLY A 300 0.69 1.82 25.52
N GLY A 301 1.05 1.29 26.68
CA GLY A 301 1.43 -0.12 26.81
C GLY A 301 0.21 -1.05 26.87
N CYS A 302 0.47 -2.35 27.01
CA CYS A 302 -0.52 -3.31 27.49
C CYS A 302 -0.77 -3.06 28.99
N GLU A 303 -2.03 -2.87 29.37
CA GLU A 303 -2.44 -2.71 30.77
C GLU A 303 -2.85 -4.08 31.34
N GLU A 304 -2.25 -4.50 32.45
CA GLU A 304 -2.62 -5.77 33.09
C GLU A 304 -4.01 -5.71 33.73
N GLY A 305 -4.83 -6.73 33.49
CA GLY A 305 -6.15 -6.88 34.11
C GLY A 305 -7.30 -6.13 33.43
N GLN A 306 -7.06 -5.43 32.32
CA GLN A 306 -8.13 -4.83 31.51
C GLN A 306 -8.28 -5.58 30.19
N THR A 307 -9.46 -6.16 29.97
CA THR A 307 -9.87 -6.64 28.64
C THR A 307 -10.47 -5.47 27.89
N LEU A 308 -9.67 -4.80 27.07
CA LEU A 308 -10.13 -3.72 26.19
C LEU A 308 -10.21 -4.23 24.77
N THR A 309 -11.37 -4.06 24.13
CA THR A 309 -11.55 -4.37 22.72
C THR A 309 -11.61 -3.09 21.88
N LEU A 310 -11.11 -3.14 20.65
CA LEU A 310 -11.29 -2.10 19.66
C LEU A 310 -12.78 -1.86 19.38
N GLN A 311 -13.60 -2.92 19.35
CA GLN A 311 -15.05 -2.79 19.17
C GLN A 311 -15.70 -1.90 20.22
N GLU A 312 -15.32 -2.04 21.49
CA GLU A 312 -15.84 -1.19 22.57
C GLU A 312 -15.25 0.22 22.52
N LEU A 313 -13.93 0.34 22.31
CA LEU A 313 -13.23 1.62 22.27
C LEU A 313 -13.72 2.52 21.12
N MET A 314 -13.98 1.91 19.96
CA MET A 314 -14.38 2.59 18.73
C MET A 314 -15.89 2.65 18.54
N LYS A 315 -16.66 2.16 19.51
CA LYS A 315 -18.11 2.30 19.51
C LYS A 315 -18.49 3.78 19.41
N ASP A 316 -19.45 4.08 18.54
CA ASP A 316 -19.99 5.43 18.33
C ASP A 316 -18.97 6.47 17.81
N LYS A 317 -17.82 6.04 17.26
CA LYS A 317 -16.80 6.93 16.68
C LYS A 317 -17.05 7.34 15.22
N GLY A 318 -18.17 6.94 14.62
CA GLY A 318 -18.53 7.32 13.25
C GLY A 318 -18.45 8.84 13.00
N PRO A 319 -19.12 9.68 13.80
CA PRO A 319 -19.06 11.14 13.64
C PRO A 319 -17.66 11.73 13.82
N VAL A 320 -16.83 11.15 14.71
CA VAL A 320 -15.44 11.57 14.91
C VAL A 320 -14.60 11.25 13.69
N TRP A 321 -14.84 10.09 13.07
CA TRP A 321 -14.17 9.73 11.82
C TRP A 321 -14.58 10.65 10.66
N ASP A 322 -15.87 10.96 10.52
CA ASP A 322 -16.35 11.90 9.50
C ASP A 322 -15.70 13.29 9.65
N GLU A 323 -15.49 13.73 10.89
CA GLU A 323 -14.75 14.96 11.20
C GLU A 323 -13.28 14.86 10.77
N ILE A 324 -12.58 13.78 11.12
CA ILE A 324 -11.19 13.53 10.69
C ILE A 324 -11.08 13.55 9.16
N VAL A 325 -11.99 12.87 8.46
CA VAL A 325 -12.04 12.82 6.99
C VAL A 325 -12.18 14.22 6.42
N ARG A 326 -13.13 15.02 6.92
CA ARG A 326 -13.37 16.39 6.47
C ARG A 326 -12.19 17.32 6.74
N GLU A 327 -11.63 17.29 7.94
CA GLU A 327 -10.57 18.23 8.35
C GLU A 327 -9.23 18.00 7.66
N ASN A 328 -8.96 16.76 7.27
CA ASN A 328 -7.70 16.40 6.63
C ASN A 328 -7.85 16.16 5.13
N GLY A 329 -9.02 16.43 4.53
CA GLY A 329 -9.26 16.25 3.10
C GLY A 329 -9.10 14.80 2.63
N LEU A 330 -9.43 13.84 3.49
CA LEU A 330 -9.23 12.42 3.23
C LEU A 330 -10.26 11.90 2.21
N THR A 331 -9.92 10.81 1.51
CA THR A 331 -10.89 10.05 0.72
C THR A 331 -12.12 9.70 1.56
N PRO A 332 -13.35 10.04 1.10
CA PRO A 332 -14.57 9.77 1.85
C PRO A 332 -14.75 8.27 2.11
N THR A 333 -14.68 7.88 3.38
CA THR A 333 -14.79 6.50 3.84
C THR A 333 -15.68 6.44 5.06
N LYS A 334 -16.50 5.39 5.15
CA LYS A 334 -17.25 5.12 6.37
C LYS A 334 -16.36 4.37 7.35
N LEU A 335 -16.53 4.63 8.65
CA LEU A 335 -15.69 4.03 9.68
C LEU A 335 -15.74 2.49 9.66
N GLU A 336 -16.92 1.91 9.42
CA GLU A 336 -17.12 0.46 9.34
C GLU A 336 -16.44 -0.21 8.14
N ASP A 337 -16.11 0.54 7.09
CA ASP A 337 -15.43 0.01 5.90
C ASP A 337 -13.90 -0.06 6.10
N VAL A 338 -13.33 0.79 6.96
CA VAL A 338 -11.87 0.92 7.15
C VAL A 338 -11.40 0.50 8.54
N GLY A 339 -12.29 0.51 9.53
CA GLY A 339 -12.09 0.08 10.91
C GLY A 339 -12.65 -1.30 11.14
N ILE A 340 -11.89 -2.35 10.79
CA ILE A 340 -12.34 -3.74 10.93
C ILE A 340 -12.03 -4.25 12.34
N TRP A 341 -12.73 -3.69 13.33
CA TRP A 341 -12.42 -3.86 14.76
C TRP A 341 -12.44 -5.31 15.24
N TRP A 342 -13.46 -6.08 14.83
CA TRP A 342 -13.58 -7.49 15.22
C TRP A 342 -12.34 -8.30 14.82
N PHE A 343 -11.74 -7.99 13.67
CA PHE A 343 -10.56 -8.68 13.19
C PHE A 343 -9.33 -8.25 13.99
N GLY A 344 -9.18 -6.95 14.27
CA GLY A 344 -8.14 -6.44 15.16
C GLY A 344 -8.19 -7.10 16.54
N ASP A 345 -9.38 -7.24 17.12
CA ASP A 345 -9.60 -7.90 18.41
C ASP A 345 -9.20 -9.38 18.40
N ILE A 346 -9.53 -10.12 17.33
CA ILE A 346 -9.11 -11.53 17.19
C ILE A 346 -7.58 -11.62 17.15
N ILE A 347 -6.90 -10.76 16.39
CA ILE A 347 -5.44 -10.84 16.26
C ILE A 347 -4.72 -10.41 17.54
N LEU A 348 -5.13 -9.29 18.15
CA LEU A 348 -4.45 -8.75 19.33
C LEU A 348 -4.89 -9.44 20.63
N GLY A 349 -6.06 -10.08 20.64
CA GLY A 349 -6.60 -10.81 21.78
C GLY A 349 -6.00 -12.20 21.97
N ASN A 350 -5.20 -12.71 21.03
CA ASN A 350 -4.69 -14.08 21.04
C ASN A 350 -3.19 -14.16 20.79
N GLU A 351 -2.57 -15.23 21.27
CA GLU A 351 -1.20 -15.58 20.87
C GLU A 351 -1.14 -15.88 19.38
N CYS A 352 -0.04 -15.51 18.72
CA CYS A 352 0.16 -15.71 17.29
C CYS A 352 0.96 -16.99 17.05
N PRO A 353 0.33 -18.12 16.69
CA PRO A 353 1.09 -19.32 16.33
C PRO A 353 1.83 -19.09 15.00
N LEU A 354 3.09 -19.49 14.97
CA LEU A 354 4.00 -19.26 13.84
C LEU A 354 3.86 -20.35 12.78
N ASP A 355 4.19 -20.02 11.54
CA ASP A 355 4.43 -21.01 10.48
C ASP A 355 5.92 -21.10 10.14
N THR A 356 6.29 -22.04 9.26
CA THR A 356 7.63 -22.10 8.70
C THR A 356 7.64 -21.83 7.20
N MET A 357 8.67 -21.11 6.75
CA MET A 357 8.97 -20.86 5.33
C MET A 357 9.94 -21.89 4.73
N ASN A 358 10.27 -22.97 5.45
CA ASN A 358 11.29 -23.93 5.00
C ASN A 358 10.95 -24.57 3.66
N LYS A 359 9.72 -25.07 3.49
CA LYS A 359 9.29 -25.68 2.23
C LYS A 359 9.44 -24.71 1.06
N SER A 360 8.97 -23.47 1.20
CA SER A 360 9.11 -22.44 0.15
C SER A 360 10.59 -22.18 -0.21
N LYS A 361 11.47 -22.05 0.80
CA LYS A 361 12.92 -21.86 0.58
C LYS A 361 13.57 -23.07 -0.08
N GLU A 362 13.20 -24.28 0.33
CA GLU A 362 13.71 -25.55 -0.23
C GLU A 362 13.28 -25.73 -1.69
N HIS A 363 12.13 -25.18 -2.08
CA HIS A 363 11.65 -25.12 -3.46
C HIS A 363 12.17 -23.90 -4.24
N GLY A 364 13.04 -23.08 -3.64
CA GLY A 364 13.74 -21.98 -4.33
C GLY A 364 13.13 -20.58 -4.14
N PHE A 365 12.03 -20.44 -3.38
CA PHE A 365 11.51 -19.13 -3.03
C PHE A 365 12.26 -18.52 -1.85
N LEU A 366 13.10 -17.53 -2.14
CA LEU A 366 13.92 -16.83 -1.15
C LEU A 366 13.44 -15.40 -0.87
N GLY A 367 12.22 -15.06 -1.27
CA GLY A 367 11.60 -13.78 -0.95
C GLY A 367 11.39 -13.64 0.56
N PHE A 368 11.67 -12.45 1.08
CA PHE A 368 11.45 -12.12 2.48
C PHE A 368 11.12 -10.64 2.61
N ARG A 369 10.65 -10.23 3.80
CA ARG A 369 10.48 -8.83 4.18
C ARG A 369 10.96 -8.64 5.61
N ASN A 370 11.53 -7.47 5.89
CA ASN A 370 11.65 -7.03 7.27
C ASN A 370 10.28 -6.51 7.73
N SER A 371 9.66 -7.19 8.70
CA SER A 371 8.28 -6.89 9.10
C SER A 371 8.10 -5.48 9.66
N LYS A 372 9.13 -4.89 10.30
CA LYS A 372 9.05 -3.50 10.80
C LYS A 372 8.99 -2.51 9.65
N ASN A 373 9.85 -2.70 8.64
CA ASN A 373 9.88 -1.82 7.47
C ASN A 373 8.63 -2.00 6.60
N SER A 374 8.16 -3.25 6.46
CA SER A 374 6.86 -3.56 5.83
C SER A 374 5.73 -2.80 6.53
N PHE A 375 5.64 -2.89 7.86
CA PHE A 375 4.61 -2.18 8.63
C PHE A 375 4.61 -0.67 8.37
N ILE A 376 5.79 -0.03 8.40
CA ILE A 376 5.92 1.40 8.10
C ILE A 376 5.51 1.69 6.66
N SER A 377 5.99 0.90 5.69
CA SER A 377 5.65 1.08 4.27
C SER A 377 4.14 1.02 4.01
N TRP A 378 3.43 0.11 4.68
CA TRP A 378 1.98 0.02 4.53
C TRP A 378 1.24 1.16 5.23
N ILE A 379 1.72 1.66 6.37
CA ILE A 379 1.21 2.89 7.00
C ILE A 379 1.38 4.08 6.04
N ASP A 380 2.58 4.25 5.47
CA ASP A 380 2.89 5.33 4.53
C ASP A 380 1.99 5.28 3.29
N LYS A 381 1.74 4.08 2.75
CA LYS A 381 0.85 3.88 1.60
C LYS A 381 -0.60 4.22 1.92
N ILE A 382 -1.07 3.90 3.13
CA ILE A 382 -2.41 4.28 3.60
C ILE A 382 -2.54 5.81 3.63
N TRP A 383 -1.52 6.55 4.08
CA TRP A 383 -1.58 8.02 4.04
C TRP A 383 -1.47 8.60 2.63
N ALA A 384 -0.59 8.05 1.79
CA ALA A 384 -0.39 8.55 0.43
C ALA A 384 -1.65 8.41 -0.44
N ALA A 385 -2.37 7.30 -0.30
CA ALA A 385 -3.64 7.07 -1.00
C ALA A 385 -4.78 7.98 -0.51
N VAL A 386 -4.57 8.67 0.61
CA VAL A 386 -5.53 9.59 1.19
C VAL A 386 -5.19 11.05 0.83
N ASP A 387 -3.90 11.38 0.69
CA ASP A 387 -3.40 12.69 0.23
C ASP A 387 -3.54 12.93 -1.29
N SER A 388 -3.52 11.87 -2.11
CA SER A 388 -3.60 12.01 -3.58
C SER A 388 -4.92 12.63 -4.06
N HIS A 389 -5.98 12.52 -3.26
CA HIS A 389 -7.28 13.12 -3.59
C HIS A 389 -7.31 14.64 -3.35
N ALA A 390 -6.55 15.15 -2.37
CA ALA A 390 -6.45 16.58 -2.07
C ALA A 390 -5.73 17.39 -3.17
N LYS A 391 -5.01 16.72 -4.09
CA LYS A 391 -4.29 17.37 -5.20
C LYS A 391 -5.16 17.65 -6.44
N ASN A 392 -6.40 17.14 -6.49
CA ASN A 392 -7.27 17.26 -7.66
C ASN A 392 -8.36 18.35 -7.52
N GLU A 393 -8.36 19.17 -6.46
CA GLU A 393 -9.22 20.34 -6.39
C GLU A 393 -8.49 21.58 -6.95
N ALA A 394 -9.11 22.21 -7.95
CA ALA A 394 -8.63 23.46 -8.54
C ALA A 394 -8.50 24.54 -7.44
N PHE A 395 -7.30 25.13 -7.32
CA PHE A 395 -7.06 26.24 -6.41
C PHE A 395 -7.89 27.46 -6.84
N ASN A 396 -8.95 27.77 -6.09
CA ASN A 396 -9.71 29.00 -6.27
C ASN A 396 -8.96 30.13 -5.52
N VAL A 397 -8.11 30.86 -6.23
CA VAL A 397 -7.30 31.94 -5.65
C VAL A 397 -8.21 33.15 -5.36
N ASN A 398 -8.37 33.51 -4.09
CA ASN A 398 -9.17 34.67 -3.70
C ASN A 398 -8.47 36.00 -4.06
N ASN A 399 -9.27 37.03 -4.35
CA ASN A 399 -8.83 38.37 -4.83
C ASN A 399 -7.72 39.04 -4.00
N GLY A 400 -7.64 38.76 -2.69
CA GLY A 400 -6.63 39.33 -1.80
C GLY A 400 -5.21 38.81 -2.04
N ASP A 401 -5.08 37.57 -2.54
CA ASP A 401 -3.79 36.96 -2.81
C ASP A 401 -3.26 37.37 -4.19
N VAL A 402 -4.15 37.49 -5.20
CA VAL A 402 -3.80 37.96 -6.55
C VAL A 402 -3.13 39.34 -6.53
N LEU A 403 -3.60 40.27 -5.67
CA LEU A 403 -2.99 41.59 -5.53
C LEU A 403 -1.58 41.53 -4.92
N LYS A 404 -1.34 40.64 -3.95
CA LYS A 404 -0.01 40.44 -3.34
C LYS A 404 0.97 39.80 -4.32
N TRP A 405 0.50 38.83 -5.10
CA TRP A 405 1.29 38.20 -6.16
C TRP A 405 1.64 39.21 -7.28
N LYS A 406 0.70 40.05 -7.72
CA LYS A 406 0.97 41.14 -8.68
C LYS A 406 2.04 42.12 -8.18
N HIS A 407 2.02 42.46 -6.89
CA HIS A 407 2.99 43.41 -6.32
C HIS A 407 4.39 42.80 -6.16
N LEU A 408 4.48 41.57 -5.64
CA LEU A 408 5.75 40.85 -5.50
C LEU A 408 6.40 40.56 -6.87
N TRP A 409 5.58 40.24 -7.87
CA TRP A 409 6.04 39.94 -9.22
C TRP A 409 6.49 41.19 -10.00
N LYS A 410 5.82 42.34 -9.81
CA LYS A 410 6.29 43.63 -10.33
C LYS A 410 7.66 44.04 -9.78
N VAL A 411 7.90 43.79 -8.49
CA VAL A 411 9.19 44.11 -7.85
C VAL A 411 10.31 43.25 -8.42
N LEU A 412 10.08 41.96 -8.64
CA LEU A 412 11.06 41.06 -9.25
C LEU A 412 11.32 41.41 -10.72
N ALA A 413 10.28 41.66 -11.52
CA ALA A 413 10.41 42.05 -12.93
C ALA A 413 11.21 43.37 -13.10
N GLN A 414 10.99 44.35 -12.22
CA GLN A 414 11.70 45.63 -12.24
C GLN A 414 13.16 45.50 -11.80
N GLN A 415 13.48 44.51 -10.95
CA GLN A 415 14.82 44.27 -10.45
C GLN A 415 15.70 43.48 -11.44
N PHE A 416 15.08 42.72 -12.36
CA PHE A 416 15.78 41.90 -13.36
C PHE A 416 15.54 42.31 -14.81
N GLY A 417 14.74 43.35 -15.07
CA GLY A 417 14.60 43.98 -16.39
C GLY A 417 13.74 43.23 -17.40
N VAL A 418 12.81 42.37 -16.96
CA VAL A 418 12.01 41.49 -17.84
C VAL A 418 10.58 41.99 -17.98
N GLU A 419 10.05 42.06 -19.21
CA GLU A 419 8.64 42.39 -19.48
C GLU A 419 7.72 41.21 -19.15
N CYS A 420 6.66 41.45 -18.38
CA CYS A 420 5.68 40.44 -18.00
C CYS A 420 4.41 40.53 -18.87
N GLY A 421 3.78 39.39 -19.16
CA GLY A 421 2.41 39.36 -19.68
C GLY A 421 1.41 39.89 -18.65
N GLU A 422 0.44 40.68 -19.10
CA GLU A 422 -0.63 41.20 -18.23
C GLU A 422 -1.72 40.14 -18.03
N TYR A 423 -2.05 39.83 -16.77
CA TYR A 423 -3.19 38.99 -16.40
C TYR A 423 -4.36 39.85 -15.91
N GLU A 424 -5.54 39.67 -16.51
CA GLU A 424 -6.74 40.42 -16.17
C GLU A 424 -7.38 39.94 -14.85
N GLU A 425 -8.10 40.84 -14.19
CA GLU A 425 -8.78 40.55 -12.92
C GLU A 425 -9.98 39.62 -13.16
N GLY A 426 -9.99 38.45 -12.53
CA GLY A 426 -11.03 37.42 -12.71
C GLY A 426 -10.69 36.29 -13.68
N GLN A 427 -9.46 36.24 -14.21
CA GLN A 427 -9.00 35.17 -15.09
C GLN A 427 -8.66 33.88 -14.31
N THR A 428 -9.26 32.75 -14.68
CA THR A 428 -8.91 31.41 -14.16
C THR A 428 -7.70 30.87 -14.92
N ILE A 429 -6.64 30.48 -14.20
CA ILE A 429 -5.40 29.94 -14.79
C ILE A 429 -5.06 28.65 -14.06
N THR A 430 -4.69 27.61 -14.80
CA THR A 430 -4.26 26.33 -14.23
C THR A 430 -2.81 26.39 -13.73
N PHE A 431 -2.43 25.52 -12.80
CA PHE A 431 -1.07 25.47 -12.27
C PHE A 431 -0.02 25.20 -13.38
N GLU A 432 -0.36 24.37 -14.37
CA GLU A 432 0.51 24.09 -15.52
C GLU A 432 0.73 25.30 -16.42
N GLU A 433 -0.31 26.12 -16.65
CA GLU A 433 -0.20 27.35 -17.45
C GLU A 433 0.68 28.39 -16.76
N LEU A 434 0.53 28.55 -15.43
CA LEU A 434 1.38 29.43 -14.63
C LEU A 434 2.85 29.00 -14.64
N MET A 435 3.10 27.69 -14.60
CA MET A 435 4.47 27.14 -14.63
C MET A 435 5.10 27.21 -16.02
N LYS A 436 4.32 27.09 -17.10
CA LYS A 436 4.80 27.30 -18.48
C LYS A 436 5.26 28.73 -18.72
N ASP A 437 4.52 29.72 -18.25
CA ASP A 437 4.88 31.13 -18.43
C ASP A 437 6.14 31.48 -17.63
N LYS A 438 6.27 30.95 -16.40
CA LYS A 438 7.47 31.09 -15.58
C LYS A 438 8.70 30.41 -16.16
N GLY A 439 8.53 29.23 -16.78
CA GLY A 439 9.61 28.54 -17.50
C GLY A 439 10.11 29.36 -18.69
N ARG A 440 9.19 29.98 -19.45
CA ARG A 440 9.55 30.82 -20.60
C ARG A 440 10.37 32.05 -20.20
N VAL A 441 9.99 32.73 -19.12
CA VAL A 441 10.71 33.91 -18.58
C VAL A 441 12.11 33.54 -18.06
N TRP A 442 12.24 32.37 -17.42
CA TRP A 442 13.52 31.84 -16.97
C TRP A 442 14.48 31.60 -18.15
N ASP A 443 13.98 30.98 -19.22
CA ASP A 443 14.76 30.73 -20.43
C ASP A 443 15.23 32.04 -21.10
N GLU A 444 14.43 33.12 -21.02
CA GLU A 444 14.85 34.45 -21.50
C GLU A 444 15.90 35.11 -20.60
N MET A 445 15.77 35.01 -19.27
CA MET A 445 16.77 35.54 -18.33
C MET A 445 18.13 34.85 -18.48
N VAL A 446 18.14 33.53 -18.67
CA VAL A 446 19.35 32.73 -18.91
C VAL A 446 20.02 33.14 -20.22
N ARG A 447 19.22 33.40 -21.25
CA ARG A 447 19.69 33.81 -22.60
C ARG A 447 20.27 35.23 -22.62
N GLU A 448 19.67 36.18 -21.90
CA GLU A 448 20.11 37.59 -21.91
C GLU A 448 21.30 37.87 -20.97
N ASN A 449 21.42 37.13 -19.86
CA ASN A 449 22.49 37.35 -18.87
C ASN A 449 23.65 36.34 -18.96
N GLY A 450 23.62 35.42 -19.92
CA GLY A 450 24.74 34.51 -20.21
C GLY A 450 25.07 33.51 -19.10
N LEU A 451 24.08 33.07 -18.33
CA LEU A 451 24.26 32.10 -17.24
C LEU A 451 24.35 30.67 -17.80
N MET A 452 25.39 29.91 -17.44
CA MET A 452 25.53 28.52 -17.90
C MET A 452 24.54 27.59 -17.17
N PRO A 453 23.86 26.66 -17.86
CA PRO A 453 22.84 25.80 -17.28
C PRO A 453 23.48 24.56 -16.65
N THR A 454 24.30 24.72 -15.61
CA THR A 454 24.73 23.56 -14.83
C THR A 454 25.01 23.93 -13.37
N THR A 455 24.36 23.15 -12.51
CA THR A 455 24.54 22.99 -11.06
C THR A 455 23.96 24.08 -10.15
N LEU A 456 23.01 23.65 -9.31
CA LEU A 456 22.55 24.28 -8.07
C LEU A 456 21.53 25.44 -8.11
N GLU A 457 20.57 25.47 -9.04
CA GLU A 457 19.49 26.50 -8.99
C GLU A 457 18.06 25.99 -9.27
N HIS A 458 17.73 24.76 -8.91
CA HIS A 458 16.32 24.37 -8.72
C HIS A 458 15.85 24.54 -7.27
N VAL A 459 16.76 24.48 -6.31
CA VAL A 459 16.40 24.36 -4.89
C VAL A 459 15.91 25.69 -4.33
N ASP A 460 16.48 26.84 -4.68
CA ASP A 460 16.14 28.10 -4.00
C ASP A 460 14.79 28.70 -4.43
N LEU A 461 14.42 28.58 -5.71
CA LEU A 461 13.10 28.98 -6.20
C LEU A 461 11.99 28.00 -5.78
N LEU A 462 12.27 26.70 -5.77
CA LEU A 462 11.35 25.70 -5.19
C LEU A 462 11.26 25.82 -3.67
N TRP A 463 12.32 26.23 -2.98
CA TRP A 463 12.35 26.49 -1.55
C TRP A 463 11.52 27.72 -1.20
N PHE A 464 11.63 28.81 -1.99
CA PHE A 464 10.77 29.98 -1.85
C PHE A 464 9.30 29.68 -2.14
N ALA A 465 9.02 28.89 -3.19
CA ALA A 465 7.66 28.45 -3.50
C ALA A 465 7.11 27.52 -2.41
N ALA A 466 7.89 26.58 -1.88
CA ALA A 466 7.47 25.64 -0.85
C ALA A 466 7.22 26.30 0.52
N VAL A 467 8.01 27.31 0.88
CA VAL A 467 7.82 28.10 2.11
C VAL A 467 6.55 28.95 2.04
N ILE A 468 6.18 29.44 0.86
CA ILE A 468 4.97 30.26 0.66
C ILE A 468 3.70 29.39 0.47
N LEU A 469 3.83 28.20 -0.12
CA LEU A 469 2.70 27.29 -0.42
C LEU A 469 2.29 26.37 0.75
N GLY A 470 2.96 26.43 1.91
CA GLY A 470 2.50 25.72 3.12
C GLY A 470 2.46 24.18 3.01
N ASN A 471 3.24 23.58 2.10
CA ASN A 471 3.21 22.14 1.88
C ASN A 471 4.12 21.40 2.88
N LYS A 472 3.50 20.79 3.90
CA LYS A 472 4.16 20.12 5.04
C LYS A 472 5.00 18.90 4.61
N CYS A 473 4.59 18.19 3.57
CA CYS A 473 5.25 16.97 3.08
C CYS A 473 6.60 17.25 2.41
N PHE A 474 6.70 18.39 1.72
CA PHE A 474 7.98 18.85 1.12
C PHE A 474 8.94 19.41 2.18
N LEU A 475 8.41 20.09 3.20
CA LEU A 475 9.19 20.58 4.35
C LEU A 475 9.85 19.45 5.15
N ASP A 476 9.18 18.31 5.31
CA ASP A 476 9.73 17.14 6.01
C ASP A 476 10.78 16.40 5.17
N THR A 477 10.64 16.40 3.84
CA THR A 477 11.65 15.88 2.91
C THR A 477 12.93 16.74 2.94
N MET A 478 12.80 18.07 2.99
CA MET A 478 13.93 18.99 3.12
C MET A 478 14.54 19.00 4.53
N ASN A 479 13.75 18.73 5.59
CA ASN A 479 14.26 18.56 6.94
C ASN A 479 15.17 17.33 7.07
N LYS A 480 15.00 16.29 6.25
CA LYS A 480 15.90 15.13 6.18
C LYS A 480 17.23 15.44 5.49
N ILE A 481 17.32 16.52 4.70
CA ILE A 481 18.56 16.96 4.02
C ILE A 481 19.46 17.80 4.96
N LYS A 482 18.97 18.17 6.17
CA LYS A 482 19.64 19.08 7.14
C LYS A 482 20.97 18.62 7.74
N GLU A 483 21.50 17.44 7.39
CA GLU A 483 22.76 16.95 7.97
C GLU A 483 24.03 17.35 7.19
N HIS A 484 23.91 18.11 6.09
CA HIS A 484 25.08 18.63 5.38
C HIS A 484 25.24 20.14 5.54
N GLU A 485 26.41 20.56 6.02
CA GLU A 485 26.82 21.97 6.09
C GLU A 485 26.84 22.57 4.66
N PHE A 486 26.09 23.65 4.46
CA PHE A 486 26.10 24.40 3.21
C PHE A 486 27.15 25.52 3.28
N LEU A 487 28.15 25.47 2.40
CA LEU A 487 29.12 26.54 2.17
C LEU A 487 28.48 27.64 1.31
N GLY A 488 28.35 28.84 1.87
CA GLY A 488 27.81 30.02 1.18
C GLY A 488 28.75 30.62 0.13
N PHE A 489 28.15 31.32 -0.83
CA PHE A 489 28.79 31.99 -1.97
C PHE A 489 29.99 32.88 -1.60
N ARG A 490 31.03 32.79 -2.43
CA ARG A 490 32.24 33.62 -2.42
C ARG A 490 31.95 34.90 -3.21
N ASN A 491 31.83 36.05 -2.55
CA ASN A 491 32.01 37.35 -3.20
C ASN A 491 33.15 38.09 -2.51
N SER A 492 34.01 38.73 -3.29
CA SER A 492 35.23 39.37 -2.81
C SER A 492 34.90 40.57 -1.93
N LYS A 493 34.71 40.37 -0.61
CA LYS A 493 35.27 41.21 0.48
C LYS A 493 34.74 40.94 1.90
N ASN A 494 33.83 40.01 2.18
CA ASN A 494 33.52 39.60 3.57
C ASN A 494 32.92 38.18 3.62
N SER A 495 33.26 37.41 4.66
CA SER A 495 32.75 36.07 4.92
C SER A 495 31.66 36.12 5.99
N PHE A 496 30.49 35.51 5.76
CA PHE A 496 29.44 35.34 6.78
C PHE A 496 29.00 33.88 6.84
N ILE A 497 28.83 33.36 8.07
CA ILE A 497 28.29 32.02 8.32
C ILE A 497 27.00 32.18 9.13
N TYR A 498 25.88 31.65 8.62
CA TYR A 498 24.61 31.62 9.35
C TYR A 498 24.31 30.20 9.81
N ARG A 499 23.93 30.03 11.09
CA ARG A 499 23.41 28.76 11.63
C ARG A 499 21.92 28.86 11.95
N ILE A 500 21.10 28.03 11.30
CA ILE A 500 19.67 27.96 11.55
C ILE A 500 19.40 26.95 12.66
N LYS A 501 18.97 27.43 13.84
CA LYS A 501 18.73 26.56 15.00
C LYS A 501 17.34 25.91 15.03
N LYS A 502 16.29 26.56 14.51
CA LYS A 502 14.91 26.04 14.55
C LYS A 502 13.97 26.76 13.58
N VAL A 503 13.03 26.03 12.98
CA VAL A 503 11.93 26.59 12.18
C VAL A 503 10.60 26.22 12.83
N LYS A 504 9.71 27.20 13.04
CA LYS A 504 8.29 26.98 13.37
C LYS A 504 7.46 27.76 12.37
N ALA A 505 6.24 27.26 12.13
CA ALA A 505 5.42 27.55 10.95
C ALA A 505 5.44 29.00 10.46
N HIS A 506 5.52 30.04 11.30
CA HIS A 506 5.46 31.44 10.85
C HIS A 506 6.54 32.38 11.46
N LYS A 507 7.71 31.87 11.86
CA LYS A 507 8.83 32.74 12.30
C LYS A 507 10.21 32.08 12.15
N ILE A 508 11.17 32.80 11.57
CA ILE A 508 12.59 32.42 11.53
C ILE A 508 13.35 33.28 12.56
N VAL A 509 14.17 32.65 13.39
CA VAL A 509 15.11 33.32 14.31
C VAL A 509 16.53 33.05 13.82
N LEU A 510 17.21 34.09 13.35
CA LEU A 510 18.62 34.03 12.96
C LEU A 510 19.47 34.46 14.16
N GLN A 511 20.55 33.74 14.45
CA GLN A 511 21.56 34.15 15.42
C GLN A 511 22.86 34.46 14.68
N TYR A 512 23.47 35.59 15.05
CA TYR A 512 24.70 36.10 14.46
C TYR A 512 25.87 35.70 15.37
N ASP A 513 26.87 35.03 14.81
CA ASP A 513 28.12 34.73 15.51
C ASP A 513 29.26 35.49 14.80
N ASP A 514 29.79 36.54 15.46
CA ASP A 514 31.03 37.20 15.04
C ASP A 514 32.20 36.27 15.36
N MET A 515 32.78 35.63 14.34
CA MET A 515 34.16 35.15 14.45
C MET A 515 35.10 36.22 13.92
N CYS A 516 35.71 36.93 14.87
CA CYS A 516 36.82 37.82 14.62
C CYS A 516 38.05 36.97 14.23
N CYS A 517 38.33 36.82 12.95
CA CYS A 517 39.60 36.30 12.47
C CYS A 517 40.59 37.47 12.31
N THR A 518 41.44 37.68 13.30
CA THR A 518 42.74 38.33 13.08
C THR A 518 43.70 37.32 12.47
N GLY A 519 44.30 37.67 11.33
CA GLY A 519 45.46 36.97 10.74
C GLY A 519 45.13 36.23 9.46
#